data_AF-A0A9P4JWE6-F1
#
_entry.id   AF-A0A9P4JWE6-F1
#
_cell.length_a   1.000
_cell.length_b   1.000
_cell.length_c   1.000
_cell.angle_alpha   90.00
_cell.angle_beta   90.00
_cell.angle_gamma   90.00
#
_symmetry.space_group_name_H-M   'P 1'
#
loop_
_entity.id
_entity.type
_entity.pdbx_description
1 polymer ?
#
loop_
_entity_poly.entity_id
_entity_poly.type
_entity_poly.pdbx_seq_one_letter_code
_entity_poly.pdbx_strand_id
1 'polypeptide(L)'
;MSTCKTAIRISAKAPRITILPLIQRRHESSARRHKKLLHLPQAPSYAPDRSAPSLIFNPPSSSPNVYHTPLKFLPKDDKRRTLYQTALNLSTHAALRRSTSAIATSGTPLTTSSHLPPRPSATLPPPVRAPYEKKYHLADKEIEEIRRLRLSDPDKWTRARLAEKFGCSQFFVGLVVKSHEKAERVEAEHERMRTRWGARRRAAREDRSRRKEMWGRDE
;
A
#
# COMPACT_ATOMS: atom_id res chain seq x y z
N MET A 1 35.37 -77.71 21.58
CA MET A 1 35.25 -77.53 20.11
C MET A 1 34.58 -76.17 19.89
N SER A 2 35.13 -75.12 19.29
CA SER A 2 36.42 -74.74 18.73
C SER A 2 36.37 -73.20 18.69
N THR A 3 37.41 -72.52 19.14
CA THR A 3 37.52 -71.05 19.13
C THR A 3 38.15 -70.58 17.82
N CYS A 4 37.44 -69.81 16.98
CA CYS A 4 38.04 -69.12 15.83
C CYS A 4 37.94 -67.60 16.03
N LYS A 5 39.09 -66.95 16.19
CA LYS A 5 39.25 -65.49 16.28
C LYS A 5 39.34 -64.90 14.87
N THR A 6 38.56 -63.86 14.59
CA THR A 6 38.65 -63.06 13.36
C THR A 6 39.77 -62.02 13.48
N ALA A 7 40.78 -62.11 12.61
CA ALA A 7 41.86 -61.15 12.52
C ALA A 7 41.46 -59.94 11.67
N ILE A 8 41.49 -58.74 12.26
CA ILE A 8 41.30 -57.46 11.55
C ILE A 8 42.63 -57.09 10.89
N ARG A 9 42.68 -57.07 9.55
CA ARG A 9 43.82 -56.52 8.81
C ARG A 9 43.68 -54.99 8.72
N ILE A 10 44.41 -54.28 9.57
CA ILE A 10 44.57 -52.82 9.44
C ILE A 10 45.67 -52.57 8.41
N SER A 11 45.29 -52.15 7.20
CA SER A 11 46.25 -51.61 6.23
C SER A 11 46.51 -50.14 6.58
N ALA A 12 47.65 -49.86 7.21
CA ALA A 12 48.12 -48.50 7.39
C ALA A 12 48.59 -47.95 6.03
N LYS A 13 47.71 -47.22 5.33
CA LYS A 13 48.15 -46.37 4.21
C LYS A 13 48.94 -45.20 4.77
N ALA A 14 50.23 -45.14 4.47
CA ALA A 14 51.08 -44.00 4.81
C ALA A 14 50.50 -42.71 4.20
N PRO A 15 50.47 -41.59 4.94
CA PRO A 15 50.00 -40.31 4.40
C PRO A 15 51.01 -39.82 3.35
N ARG A 16 50.56 -39.69 2.10
CA ARG A 16 51.35 -38.97 1.08
C ARG A 16 51.31 -37.48 1.45
N ILE A 17 52.45 -36.93 1.86
CA ILE A 17 52.61 -35.49 2.14
C ILE A 17 52.67 -34.78 0.79
N THR A 18 51.56 -34.22 0.35
CA THR A 18 51.49 -33.34 -0.82
C THR A 18 51.86 -31.91 -0.40
N ILE A 19 52.93 -31.36 -1.00
CA ILE A 19 53.50 -30.02 -0.70
C ILE A 19 52.77 -28.89 -1.46
N LEU A 20 51.83 -29.24 -2.34
CA LEU A 20 51.00 -28.27 -3.05
C LEU A 20 49.91 -27.76 -2.09
N PRO A 21 49.65 -26.43 -2.03
CA PRO A 21 48.58 -25.90 -1.21
C PRO A 21 47.26 -26.55 -1.66
N LEU A 22 46.53 -27.14 -0.72
CA LEU A 22 45.18 -27.61 -0.95
C LEU A 22 44.35 -26.43 -1.47
N ILE A 23 44.06 -26.42 -2.76
CA ILE A 23 43.13 -25.45 -3.35
C ILE A 23 41.75 -25.83 -2.82
N GLN A 24 41.39 -25.27 -1.66
CA GLN A 24 40.03 -25.36 -1.15
C GLN A 24 39.12 -24.63 -2.14
N ARG A 25 38.50 -25.36 -3.07
CA ARG A 25 37.44 -24.82 -3.92
C ARG A 25 36.29 -24.41 -3.00
N ARG A 26 36.14 -23.11 -2.83
CA ARG A 26 35.17 -22.49 -1.92
C ARG A 26 33.77 -22.55 -2.54
N HIS A 27 33.10 -23.71 -2.52
CA HIS A 27 31.73 -23.83 -3.01
C HIS A 27 30.75 -23.02 -2.14
N GLU A 28 29.81 -22.32 -2.79
CA GLU A 28 28.78 -21.51 -2.13
C GLU A 28 27.66 -22.35 -1.48
N SER A 29 27.68 -23.67 -1.68
CA SER A 29 26.60 -24.60 -1.35
C SER A 29 26.36 -24.85 0.15
N SER A 30 27.12 -24.25 1.06
CA SER A 30 26.87 -24.43 2.50
C SER A 30 25.84 -23.44 3.03
N ALA A 31 24.83 -23.94 3.75
CA ALA A 31 23.79 -23.14 4.39
C ALA A 31 24.37 -22.02 5.29
N ARG A 32 25.48 -22.28 5.99
CA ARG A 32 26.18 -21.29 6.83
C ARG A 32 26.67 -20.09 6.02
N ARG A 33 27.22 -20.31 4.84
CA ARG A 33 27.71 -19.22 3.98
C ARG A 33 26.55 -18.41 3.42
N HIS A 34 25.50 -19.09 2.95
CA HIS A 34 24.30 -18.43 2.46
C HIS A 34 23.64 -17.57 3.54
N LYS A 35 23.51 -18.09 4.77
CA LYS A 35 22.95 -17.34 5.92
C LYS A 35 23.81 -16.12 6.32
N LYS A 36 25.14 -16.23 6.20
CA LYS A 36 26.05 -15.09 6.45
C LYS A 36 25.93 -14.02 5.36
N LEU A 37 25.81 -14.42 4.09
CA LEU A 37 25.67 -13.50 2.97
C LEU A 37 24.31 -12.77 2.98
N LEU A 38 23.23 -13.46 3.38
CA LEU A 38 21.88 -12.88 3.51
C LEU A 38 21.59 -12.27 4.89
N HIS A 39 22.61 -12.05 5.71
CA HIS A 39 22.42 -11.47 7.03
C HIS A 39 22.04 -9.98 6.90
N LEU A 40 20.90 -9.61 7.48
CA LEU A 40 20.49 -8.21 7.63
C LEU A 40 20.72 -7.77 9.09
N PRO A 41 21.32 -6.60 9.33
CA PRO A 41 21.47 -6.07 10.68
C PRO A 41 20.10 -5.73 11.28
N GLN A 42 20.02 -5.75 12.61
CA GLN A 42 18.81 -5.30 13.32
C GLN A 42 18.65 -3.78 13.18
N ALA A 43 17.41 -3.30 13.37
CA ALA A 43 17.18 -1.86 13.39
C ALA A 43 17.92 -1.20 14.59
N PRO A 44 18.46 0.01 14.43
CA PRO A 44 19.24 0.68 15.49
C PRO A 44 18.51 0.81 16.83
N SER A 45 17.18 0.90 16.82
CA SER A 45 16.35 0.99 18.03
C SER A 45 16.34 -0.26 18.91
N TYR A 46 16.88 -1.39 18.42
CA TYR A 46 17.06 -2.62 19.19
C TYR A 46 18.48 -2.78 19.75
N ALA A 47 19.42 -1.89 19.39
CA ALA A 47 20.74 -1.89 20.00
C ALA A 47 20.65 -1.32 21.43
N PRO A 48 21.10 -2.05 22.47
CA PRO A 48 21.03 -1.56 23.83
C PRO A 48 22.06 -0.46 24.07
N ASP A 49 21.59 0.76 24.34
CA ASP A 49 22.45 1.88 24.73
C ASP A 49 22.75 1.92 26.24
N ARG A 50 21.97 1.18 27.05
CA ARG A 50 22.01 1.20 28.53
C ARG A 50 22.00 -0.21 29.08
N SER A 51 22.59 -0.39 30.26
CA SER A 51 22.62 -1.66 30.98
C SER A 51 21.32 -2.00 31.71
N ALA A 52 20.51 -1.00 32.06
CA ALA A 52 19.23 -1.17 32.77
C ALA A 52 18.05 -1.31 31.80
N PRO A 53 17.00 -2.08 32.16
CA PRO A 53 15.80 -2.23 31.32
C PRO A 53 15.06 -0.90 31.20
N SER A 54 14.66 -0.55 29.97
CA SER A 54 13.88 0.65 29.68
C SER A 54 12.80 0.37 28.63
N LEU A 55 11.68 1.10 28.72
CA LEU A 55 10.61 1.04 27.72
C LEU A 55 10.89 2.08 26.63
N ILE A 56 11.09 1.62 25.39
CA ILE A 56 11.36 2.47 24.23
C ILE A 56 10.14 2.48 23.32
N PHE A 57 9.72 3.66 22.86
CA PHE A 57 8.68 3.80 21.83
C PHE A 57 9.32 3.69 20.44
N ASN A 58 9.07 2.59 19.74
CA ASN A 58 9.65 2.28 18.43
C ASN A 58 8.55 2.07 17.37
N PRO A 59 7.97 3.16 16.82
CA PRO A 59 6.92 3.03 15.82
C PRO A 59 7.50 2.39 14.53
N PRO A 60 6.94 1.26 14.06
CA PRO A 60 7.46 0.58 12.87
C PRO A 60 7.15 1.36 11.59
N SER A 61 8.02 1.23 10.59
CA SER A 61 7.83 1.79 9.24
C SER A 61 6.97 0.86 8.37
N SER A 62 5.81 0.45 8.87
CA SER A 62 4.89 -0.47 8.19
C SER A 62 3.47 0.09 8.19
N SER A 63 2.61 -0.41 7.29
CA SER A 63 1.20 -0.06 7.32
C SER A 63 0.53 -0.55 8.61
N PRO A 64 -0.36 0.24 9.23
CA PRO A 64 -1.09 -0.20 10.41
C PRO A 64 -2.06 -1.33 10.05
N ASN A 65 -2.28 -2.23 10.99
CA ASN A 65 -3.36 -3.21 10.96
C ASN A 65 -4.74 -2.55 11.20
N VAL A 66 -5.81 -3.19 10.74
CA VAL A 66 -7.22 -2.78 10.92
C VAL A 66 -7.58 -2.60 12.41
N TYR A 67 -6.98 -3.38 13.30
CA TYR A 67 -7.20 -3.27 14.75
C TYR A 67 -6.61 -2.00 15.38
N HIS A 68 -5.74 -1.26 14.67
CA HIS A 68 -5.32 0.07 15.09
C HIS A 68 -6.39 1.09 14.73
N THR A 69 -7.48 1.07 15.49
CA THR A 69 -8.66 1.91 15.28
C THR A 69 -8.33 3.39 15.47
N PRO A 70 -8.51 4.25 14.46
CA PRO A 70 -8.27 5.68 14.60
C PRO A 70 -9.28 6.32 15.57
N LEU A 71 -8.88 7.43 16.20
CA LEU A 71 -9.68 8.13 17.22
C LEU A 71 -11.09 8.52 16.75
N LYS A 72 -11.29 8.75 15.45
CA LYS A 72 -12.60 9.07 14.88
C LYS A 72 -13.61 7.90 14.97
N PHE A 73 -13.14 6.66 15.02
CA PHE A 73 -13.99 5.46 15.08
C PHE A 73 -14.14 4.90 16.50
N LEU A 74 -13.45 5.48 17.49
CA LEU A 74 -13.63 5.10 18.89
C LEU A 74 -14.91 5.72 19.47
N PRO A 75 -15.71 4.97 20.25
CA PRO A 75 -16.81 5.51 21.05
C PRO A 75 -16.32 6.65 21.94
N LYS A 76 -17.19 7.63 22.22
CA LYS A 76 -16.83 8.83 23.00
C LYS A 76 -16.31 8.48 24.42
N ASP A 77 -16.86 7.43 25.03
CA ASP A 77 -16.53 7.00 26.39
C ASP A 77 -15.28 6.09 26.48
N ASP A 78 -14.67 5.73 25.34
CA ASP A 78 -13.48 4.87 25.33
C ASP A 78 -12.25 5.61 25.89
N LYS A 79 -11.69 5.08 26.99
CA LYS A 79 -10.50 5.62 27.67
C LYS A 79 -9.28 5.72 26.73
N ARG A 80 -9.20 4.90 25.68
CA ARG A 80 -8.10 4.97 24.70
C ARG A 80 -8.02 6.33 24.00
N ARG A 81 -9.10 7.10 23.94
CA ARG A 81 -9.10 8.47 23.38
C ARG A 81 -8.12 9.38 24.12
N THR A 82 -8.07 9.30 25.45
CA THR A 82 -7.14 10.12 26.25
C THR A 82 -5.69 9.72 25.98
N LEU A 83 -5.42 8.42 25.88
CA LEU A 83 -4.08 7.89 25.54
C LEU A 83 -3.60 8.34 24.15
N TYR A 84 -4.48 8.35 23.15
CA TYR A 84 -4.12 8.86 21.82
C TYR A 84 -3.84 10.36 21.86
N GLN A 85 -4.63 11.14 22.61
CA GLN A 85 -4.42 12.57 22.75
C GLN A 85 -3.10 12.90 23.47
N THR A 86 -2.77 12.18 24.54
CA THR A 86 -1.49 12.36 25.25
C THR A 86 -0.30 11.99 24.35
N ALA A 87 -0.39 10.90 23.58
CA ALA A 87 0.65 10.50 22.62
C ALA A 87 0.83 11.51 21.49
N LEU A 88 -0.26 12.06 20.94
CA LEU A 88 -0.20 13.14 19.94
C LEU A 88 0.45 14.41 20.52
N ASN A 89 0.09 14.81 21.73
CA ASN A 89 0.68 15.97 22.39
C ASN A 89 2.19 15.77 22.66
N LEU A 90 2.58 14.59 23.14
CA LEU A 90 3.98 14.27 23.41
C LEU A 90 4.81 14.20 22.12
N SER A 91 4.29 13.54 21.08
CA SER A 91 5.00 13.43 19.79
C SER A 91 5.14 14.79 19.09
N THR A 92 4.08 15.61 19.08
CA THR A 92 4.14 16.98 18.53
C THR A 92 5.11 17.84 19.33
N HIS A 93 5.05 17.80 20.66
CA HIS A 93 6.00 18.52 21.50
C HIS A 93 7.45 18.07 21.27
N ALA A 94 7.72 16.77 21.18
CA ALA A 94 9.04 16.23 20.91
C ALA A 94 9.57 16.63 19.52
N ALA A 95 8.71 16.58 18.49
CA ALA A 95 9.05 17.01 17.14
C ALA A 95 9.39 18.52 17.08
N LEU A 96 8.67 19.34 17.86
CA LEU A 96 8.93 20.78 17.98
C LEU A 96 10.17 21.10 18.84
N ARG A 97 10.53 20.23 19.80
CA ARG A 97 11.65 20.43 20.73
C ARG A 97 13.04 20.30 20.11
N ARG A 98 13.16 19.78 18.88
CA ARG A 98 14.47 19.66 18.24
C ARG A 98 14.93 20.99 17.65
N SER A 99 15.59 21.76 18.51
CA SER A 99 16.81 22.47 18.12
C SER A 99 17.66 21.52 17.28
N THR A 100 17.95 21.90 16.03
CA THR A 100 19.02 21.25 15.28
C THR A 100 20.31 21.46 16.07
N SER A 101 21.09 20.40 16.29
CA SER A 101 22.46 20.60 16.76
C SER A 101 23.14 21.60 15.82
N ALA A 102 23.88 22.59 16.33
CA ALA A 102 24.53 23.62 15.51
C ALA A 102 25.38 23.03 14.36
N ILE A 103 25.84 21.79 14.52
CA ILE A 103 26.59 20.97 13.55
C ILE A 103 25.77 20.58 12.31
N ALA A 104 24.44 20.54 12.39
CA ALA A 104 23.52 20.19 11.30
C ALA A 104 22.81 21.44 10.73
N THR A 105 23.48 22.59 10.78
CA THR A 105 23.03 23.81 10.11
C THR A 105 23.17 23.68 8.60
N SER A 106 22.24 24.30 7.85
CA SER A 106 22.27 24.34 6.39
C SER A 106 23.58 24.95 5.90
N GLY A 107 24.40 24.18 5.18
CA GLY A 107 25.71 24.61 4.67
C GLY A 107 26.92 23.80 5.16
N THR A 108 26.72 22.77 6.00
CA THR A 108 27.80 21.86 6.45
C THR A 108 27.75 20.51 5.70
N PRO A 109 28.89 19.81 5.51
CA PRO A 109 28.95 18.53 4.80
C PRO A 109 28.22 17.37 5.51
N LEU A 110 27.71 17.61 6.74
CA LEU A 110 26.95 16.65 7.55
C LEU A 110 25.43 16.88 7.48
N THR A 111 24.93 17.66 6.51
CA THR A 111 23.50 17.77 6.21
C THR A 111 22.97 16.46 5.59
N THR A 112 22.93 15.39 6.37
CA THR A 112 22.16 14.20 6.03
C THR A 112 20.69 14.49 6.30
N SER A 113 19.79 14.08 5.41
CA SER A 113 18.35 14.21 5.65
C SER A 113 18.01 13.44 6.92
N SER A 114 17.53 14.15 7.94
CA SER A 114 17.21 13.50 9.20
C SER A 114 16.11 12.46 8.96
N HIS A 115 16.33 11.20 9.35
CA HIS A 115 15.30 10.13 9.34
C HIS A 115 14.17 10.35 10.36
N LEU A 116 14.07 11.54 10.92
CA LEU A 116 13.06 11.88 11.91
C LEU A 116 11.78 12.27 11.19
N PRO A 117 10.63 12.02 11.83
CA PRO A 117 9.38 12.53 11.30
C PRO A 117 9.51 14.06 11.10
N PRO A 118 9.12 14.57 9.93
CA PRO A 118 9.12 16.01 9.68
C PRO A 118 8.26 16.72 10.73
N ARG A 119 8.58 17.99 10.99
CA ARG A 119 7.78 18.84 11.87
C ARG A 119 6.32 18.75 11.41
N PRO A 120 5.36 18.43 12.32
CA PRO A 120 3.97 18.27 11.93
C PRO A 120 3.47 19.59 11.34
N SER A 121 3.19 19.59 10.03
CA SER A 121 2.55 20.71 9.33
C SER A 121 1.06 20.41 9.19
N ALA A 122 0.23 21.44 9.29
CA ALA A 122 -1.22 21.32 9.05
C ALA A 122 -1.53 21.11 7.55
N THR A 123 -0.55 21.30 6.66
CA THR A 123 -0.73 21.13 5.22
C THR A 123 -0.88 19.65 4.87
N LEU A 124 -2.07 19.27 4.41
CA LEU A 124 -2.34 17.94 3.89
C LEU A 124 -1.64 17.71 2.54
N PRO A 125 -1.30 16.47 2.17
CA PRO A 125 -0.83 16.16 0.83
C PRO A 125 -1.88 16.54 -0.23
N PRO A 126 -1.46 16.79 -1.48
CA PRO A 126 -2.39 17.17 -2.54
C PRO A 126 -3.43 16.07 -2.74
N PRO A 127 -4.73 16.43 -2.87
CA PRO A 127 -5.78 15.45 -3.01
C PRO A 127 -5.73 14.78 -4.38
N VAL A 128 -5.89 13.45 -4.44
CA VAL A 128 -5.95 12.69 -5.71
C VAL A 128 -7.14 13.14 -6.57
N ARG A 129 -8.23 13.55 -5.92
CA ARG A 129 -9.43 14.09 -6.56
C ARG A 129 -9.69 15.49 -6.01
N ALA A 130 -9.82 16.48 -6.90
CA ALA A 130 -10.17 17.84 -6.50
C ALA A 130 -11.50 17.83 -5.73
N PRO A 131 -11.57 18.48 -4.55
CA PRO A 131 -12.81 18.62 -3.82
C PRO A 131 -13.79 19.44 -4.66
N TYR A 132 -15.04 19.00 -4.72
CA TYR A 132 -16.12 19.71 -5.40
C TYR A 132 -17.29 19.89 -4.45
N GLU A 133 -17.98 21.02 -4.57
CA GLU A 133 -19.17 21.32 -3.77
C GLU A 133 -20.42 20.72 -4.43
N LYS A 134 -21.28 20.13 -3.61
CA LYS A 134 -22.56 19.57 -4.07
C LYS A 134 -23.58 20.70 -4.19
N LYS A 135 -24.12 20.90 -5.39
CA LYS A 135 -25.15 21.91 -5.68
C LYS A 135 -26.53 21.24 -5.72
N TYR A 136 -27.49 21.81 -5.00
CA TYR A 136 -28.88 21.33 -4.88
C TYR A 136 -29.85 22.44 -5.31
N HIS A 137 -29.63 23.01 -6.50
CA HIS A 137 -30.38 24.17 -6.99
C HIS A 137 -31.59 23.82 -7.87
N LEU A 138 -31.78 22.54 -8.22
CA LEU A 138 -32.86 22.14 -9.12
C LEU A 138 -34.19 21.97 -8.39
N ALA A 139 -35.25 22.53 -8.97
CA ALA A 139 -36.63 22.36 -8.50
C ALA A 139 -37.32 21.16 -9.17
N ASP A 140 -38.42 20.67 -8.57
CA ASP A 140 -39.16 19.51 -9.09
C ASP A 140 -39.65 19.70 -10.53
N LYS A 141 -40.04 20.92 -10.91
CA LYS A 141 -40.44 21.26 -12.28
C LYS A 141 -39.33 21.03 -13.30
N GLU A 142 -38.10 21.43 -12.96
CA GLU A 142 -36.93 21.23 -13.83
C GLU A 142 -36.56 19.75 -13.92
N ILE A 143 -36.76 18.99 -12.84
CA ILE A 143 -36.57 17.54 -12.82
C ILE A 143 -37.56 16.87 -13.78
N GLU A 144 -38.83 17.28 -13.77
CA GLU A 144 -39.84 16.81 -14.73
C GLU A 144 -39.50 17.16 -16.17
N GLU A 145 -38.98 18.36 -16.44
CA GLU A 145 -38.49 18.74 -17.75
C GLU A 145 -37.31 17.87 -18.22
N ILE A 146 -36.36 17.59 -17.33
CA ILE A 146 -35.27 16.64 -17.59
C ILE A 146 -35.84 15.28 -17.99
N ARG A 147 -36.88 14.81 -17.29
CA ARG A 147 -37.53 13.53 -17.62
C ARG A 147 -38.13 13.57 -19.02
N ARG A 148 -38.93 14.60 -19.29
CA ARG A 148 -39.64 14.78 -20.55
C ARG A 148 -38.68 14.83 -21.74
N LEU A 149 -37.64 15.67 -21.66
CA LEU A 149 -36.66 15.84 -22.75
C LEU A 149 -35.87 14.56 -23.02
N ARG A 150 -35.54 13.80 -21.98
CA ARG A 150 -34.75 12.57 -22.11
C ARG A 150 -35.58 11.38 -22.64
N LEU A 151 -36.86 11.34 -22.32
CA LEU A 151 -37.80 10.34 -22.86
C LEU A 151 -38.18 10.65 -24.31
N SER A 152 -38.28 11.93 -24.69
CA SER A 152 -38.62 12.29 -26.06
C SER A 152 -37.52 11.93 -27.06
N ASP A 153 -36.29 12.43 -26.84
CA ASP A 153 -35.16 12.22 -27.76
C ASP A 153 -33.87 11.91 -26.99
N PRO A 154 -33.58 10.64 -26.67
CA PRO A 154 -32.40 10.28 -25.89
C PRO A 154 -31.07 10.53 -26.63
N ASP A 155 -31.11 10.57 -27.96
CA ASP A 155 -29.95 10.84 -28.83
C ASP A 155 -29.59 12.34 -28.89
N LYS A 156 -30.60 13.22 -28.88
CA LYS A 156 -30.41 14.69 -28.84
C LYS A 156 -30.15 15.19 -27.42
N TRP A 157 -30.92 14.71 -26.45
CA TRP A 157 -30.85 15.11 -25.04
C TRP A 157 -30.04 14.09 -24.23
N THR A 158 -28.73 14.06 -24.54
CA THR A 158 -27.76 13.24 -23.82
C THR A 158 -27.57 13.75 -22.38
N ARG A 159 -26.98 12.90 -21.52
CA ARG A 159 -26.69 13.27 -20.12
C ARG A 159 -25.80 14.50 -20.02
N ALA A 160 -24.85 14.65 -20.96
CA ALA A 160 -23.96 15.80 -21.02
C ALA A 160 -24.73 17.10 -21.32
N ARG A 161 -25.58 17.09 -22.36
CA ARG A 161 -26.35 18.28 -22.74
C ARG A 161 -27.36 18.71 -21.69
N LEU A 162 -28.03 17.75 -21.04
CA LEU A 162 -28.95 18.07 -19.94
C LEU A 162 -28.20 18.60 -18.71
N ALA A 163 -27.04 18.03 -18.40
CA ALA A 163 -26.18 18.52 -17.33
C ALA A 163 -25.71 19.97 -17.57
N GLU A 164 -25.34 20.31 -18.80
CA GLU A 164 -24.97 21.67 -19.19
C GLU A 164 -26.18 22.62 -19.11
N LYS A 165 -27.34 22.22 -19.66
CA LYS A 165 -28.55 23.05 -19.67
C LYS A 165 -29.03 23.42 -18.27
N PHE A 166 -29.04 22.45 -17.35
CA PHE A 166 -29.54 22.62 -15.99
C PHE A 166 -28.42 22.86 -14.96
N GLY A 167 -27.17 23.00 -15.40
CA GLY A 167 -26.00 23.23 -14.53
C GLY A 167 -25.80 22.15 -13.45
N CYS A 168 -26.15 20.90 -13.74
CA CYS A 168 -26.13 19.79 -12.78
C CYS A 168 -25.15 18.68 -13.17
N SER A 169 -24.97 17.67 -12.31
CA SER A 169 -24.05 16.56 -12.62
C SER A 169 -24.64 15.60 -13.66
N GLN A 170 -23.83 15.14 -14.61
CA GLN A 170 -24.23 14.07 -15.56
C GLN A 170 -24.67 12.78 -14.83
N PHE A 171 -24.14 12.53 -13.64
CA PHE A 171 -24.57 11.45 -12.78
C PHE A 171 -26.01 11.65 -12.30
N PHE A 172 -26.34 12.86 -11.84
CA PHE A 172 -27.68 13.22 -11.38
C PHE A 172 -28.74 13.03 -12.48
N VAL A 173 -28.46 13.46 -13.71
CA VAL A 173 -29.37 13.23 -14.85
C VAL A 173 -29.64 11.73 -15.07
N GLY A 174 -28.62 10.88 -14.92
CA GLY A 174 -28.78 9.43 -15.04
C GLY A 174 -29.54 8.78 -13.88
N LEU A 175 -29.54 9.43 -12.71
CA LEU A 175 -30.36 9.04 -11.56
C LEU A 175 -31.83 9.41 -11.78
N VAL A 176 -32.08 10.60 -12.34
CA VAL A 176 -33.43 11.13 -12.58
C VAL A 176 -34.19 10.30 -13.64
N VAL A 177 -33.56 10.01 -14.78
CA VAL A 177 -34.18 9.19 -15.86
C VAL A 177 -33.16 8.30 -16.57
N LYS A 178 -33.53 7.01 -16.66
CA LYS A 178 -32.85 5.99 -17.46
C LYS A 178 -33.59 5.81 -18.80
N SER A 179 -32.85 5.91 -19.90
CA SER A 179 -33.36 5.54 -21.24
C SER A 179 -32.91 4.12 -21.53
N HIS A 180 -33.83 3.17 -21.44
CA HIS A 180 -33.57 1.73 -21.58
C HIS A 180 -33.23 1.37 -23.04
N GLU A 181 -34.02 1.84 -24.01
CA GLU A 181 -33.77 1.59 -25.44
C GLU A 181 -32.38 2.05 -25.90
N LYS A 182 -31.96 3.24 -25.45
CA LYS A 182 -30.61 3.72 -25.78
C LYS A 182 -29.53 2.93 -25.04
N ALA A 183 -29.79 2.51 -23.81
CA ALA A 183 -28.84 1.71 -23.04
C ALA A 183 -28.59 0.36 -23.71
N GLU A 184 -29.63 -0.32 -24.16
CA GLU A 184 -29.53 -1.60 -24.89
C GLU A 184 -28.77 -1.44 -26.21
N ARG A 185 -29.05 -0.38 -26.99
CA ARG A 185 -28.31 -0.07 -28.22
C ARG A 185 -26.81 0.13 -27.95
N VAL A 186 -26.46 0.86 -26.89
CA VAL A 186 -25.07 1.12 -26.51
C VAL A 186 -24.39 -0.15 -26.00
N GLU A 187 -25.09 -0.99 -25.25
CA GLU A 187 -24.54 -2.27 -24.79
C GLU A 187 -24.26 -3.21 -25.97
N ALA A 188 -25.19 -3.32 -26.92
CA ALA A 188 -24.98 -4.09 -28.15
C ALA A 188 -23.79 -3.56 -28.98
N GLU A 189 -23.61 -2.24 -29.05
CA GLU A 189 -22.44 -1.63 -29.69
C GLU A 189 -21.14 -1.99 -28.94
N HIS A 190 -21.13 -1.87 -27.61
CA HIS A 190 -20.00 -2.27 -26.78
C HIS A 190 -19.66 -3.76 -26.96
N GLU A 191 -20.65 -4.63 -27.05
CA GLU A 191 -20.46 -6.06 -27.34
C GLU A 191 -19.79 -6.28 -28.70
N ARG A 192 -20.29 -5.61 -29.75
CA ARG A 192 -19.64 -5.63 -31.08
C ARG A 192 -18.21 -5.09 -31.03
N MET A 193 -17.91 -4.13 -30.16
CA MET A 193 -16.54 -3.67 -29.96
C MET A 193 -15.69 -4.69 -29.19
N ARG A 194 -16.28 -5.38 -28.19
CA ARG A 194 -15.64 -6.42 -27.38
C ARG A 194 -15.32 -7.66 -28.21
N THR A 195 -16.18 -8.07 -29.13
CA THR A 195 -15.92 -9.22 -30.03
C THR A 195 -14.71 -8.97 -30.93
N ARG A 196 -14.49 -7.72 -31.37
CA ARG A 196 -13.31 -7.32 -32.16
C ARG A 196 -12.00 -7.34 -31.38
N TRP A 197 -12.01 -7.55 -30.06
CA TRP A 197 -10.77 -7.65 -29.29
C TRP A 197 -10.05 -8.97 -29.57
N GLY A 198 -8.78 -8.87 -29.97
CA GLY A 198 -7.87 -10.02 -30.04
C GLY A 198 -7.54 -10.60 -28.66
N ALA A 199 -6.97 -11.81 -28.65
CA ALA A 199 -6.74 -12.61 -27.44
C ALA A 199 -6.00 -11.85 -26.32
N ARG A 200 -4.89 -11.17 -26.65
CA ARG A 200 -4.08 -10.41 -25.68
C ARG A 200 -4.87 -9.31 -24.97
N ARG A 201 -5.69 -8.56 -25.72
CA ARG A 201 -6.50 -7.46 -25.15
C ARG A 201 -7.61 -8.02 -24.26
N ARG A 202 -8.23 -9.12 -24.67
CA ARG A 202 -9.29 -9.79 -23.90
C ARG A 202 -8.74 -10.29 -22.56
N ALA A 203 -7.65 -11.06 -22.56
CA ALA A 203 -6.99 -11.54 -21.36
C ALA A 203 -6.63 -10.39 -20.39
N ALA A 204 -6.01 -9.32 -20.90
CA ALA A 204 -5.66 -8.17 -20.07
C ALA A 204 -6.87 -7.44 -19.44
N ARG A 205 -8.05 -7.49 -20.08
CA ARG A 205 -9.29 -6.89 -19.56
C ARG A 205 -9.92 -7.78 -18.49
N GLU A 206 -9.90 -9.09 -18.70
CA GLU A 206 -10.30 -10.08 -17.70
C GLU A 206 -9.42 -10.00 -16.45
N ASP A 207 -8.09 -9.93 -16.62
CA ASP A 207 -7.15 -9.76 -15.49
C ASP A 207 -7.41 -8.47 -14.71
N ARG A 208 -7.74 -7.37 -15.41
CA ARG A 208 -8.12 -6.12 -14.75
C ARG A 208 -9.42 -6.27 -13.98
N SER A 209 -10.40 -7.01 -14.52
CA SER A 209 -11.67 -7.29 -13.83
C SER A 209 -11.42 -8.11 -12.56
N ARG A 210 -10.62 -9.18 -12.68
CA ARG A 210 -10.24 -10.02 -11.53
C ARG A 210 -9.52 -9.21 -10.46
N ARG A 211 -8.55 -8.36 -10.82
CA ARG A 211 -7.88 -7.47 -9.85
C ARG A 211 -8.87 -6.52 -9.16
N LYS A 212 -9.81 -5.94 -9.90
CA LYS A 212 -10.81 -5.04 -9.32
C LYS A 212 -11.74 -5.77 -8.34
N GLU A 213 -12.08 -7.01 -8.63
CA GLU A 213 -12.88 -7.86 -7.75
C GLU A 213 -12.12 -8.22 -6.47
N MET A 214 -10.84 -8.61 -6.61
CA MET A 214 -9.96 -8.94 -5.48
C MET A 214 -9.73 -7.75 -4.55
N TRP A 215 -9.64 -6.51 -5.07
CA TRP A 215 -9.52 -5.29 -4.25
C TRP A 215 -10.62 -5.11 -3.20
N GLY A 216 -11.82 -5.66 -3.42
CA GLY A 216 -12.93 -5.57 -2.45
C GLY A 216 -12.96 -6.71 -1.44
N ARG A 217 -12.12 -7.73 -1.59
CA ARG A 217 -12.03 -8.92 -0.72
C ARG A 217 -10.83 -8.89 0.22
N ASP A 218 -10.02 -7.83 0.14
CA ASP A 218 -8.71 -7.75 0.81
C ASP A 218 -7.77 -8.93 0.44
N GLU A 219 -7.91 -9.47 -0.78
CA GLU A 219 -7.05 -10.50 -1.41
C GLU A 219 -6.22 -9.90 -2.56
#